data_AF-A0A1I7PHN3-F1
#
_entry.id   AF-A0A1I7PHN3-F1
#
_cell.length_a   1.000
_cell.length_b   1.000
_cell.length_c   1.000
_cell.angle_alpha   90.00
_cell.angle_beta   90.00
_cell.angle_gamma   90.00
#
_symmetry.space_group_name_H-M   'P 1'
#
loop_
_entity.id
_entity.type
_entity.pdbx_description
1 polymer ?
#
loop_
_entity_poly.entity_id
_entity_poly.type
_entity_poly.pdbx_seq_one_letter_code
_entity_poly.pdbx_strand_id
1 'polypeptide(L)'
;MTVDWSDLSAVKFTATGANSAIEYPDATNYSFSDGIALLNFFTSSVVVQDLDGGSSTPGSTLTDSAGVVSSITIFDRLSSWNDSDPGAYPGGNGSDVTLWNTSTPTDMTFSMSSPAFNGEAVFDLSAYSAFTNLFPALNATGTVEIWNGSGTLGTWQVVGVTAVPEPSTYAVLAGLAALGFVAVRRRRTAA
;
A
#
# COMPACT_ATOMS: atom_id res chain seq x y z
N MET A 1 -3.67 -8.46 0.93
CA MET A 1 -3.71 -6.99 1.17
C MET A 1 -3.99 -6.31 -0.16
N THR A 2 -4.69 -5.17 -0.14
CA THR A 2 -4.82 -4.31 -1.31
C THR A 2 -4.18 -2.96 -1.04
N VAL A 3 -3.58 -2.36 -2.07
CA VAL A 3 -2.94 -1.06 -2.01
C VAL A 3 -3.60 -0.13 -3.03
N ASP A 4 -4.08 1.02 -2.59
CA ASP A 4 -4.61 2.08 -3.43
C ASP A 4 -3.72 3.32 -3.30
N TRP A 5 -2.98 3.63 -4.35
CA TRP A 5 -2.10 4.80 -4.41
C TRP A 5 -2.62 5.87 -5.38
N SER A 6 -3.89 5.82 -5.77
CA SER A 6 -4.50 6.82 -6.68
C SER A 6 -4.43 8.25 -6.17
N ASP A 7 -4.38 8.44 -4.85
CA ASP A 7 -4.11 9.69 -4.17
C ASP A 7 -2.87 9.53 -3.29
N LEU A 8 -1.75 10.14 -3.70
CA LEU A 8 -0.52 10.05 -2.92
C LEU A 8 -0.62 10.74 -1.55
N SER A 9 -1.56 11.68 -1.34
CA SER A 9 -1.77 12.26 -0.01
C SER A 9 -2.54 11.34 0.95
N ALA A 10 -3.10 10.24 0.42
CA ALA A 10 -3.93 9.30 1.16
C ALA A 10 -3.81 7.87 0.61
N VAL A 11 -2.58 7.36 0.50
CA VAL A 11 -2.32 5.98 0.02
C VAL A 11 -2.86 4.98 1.03
N LYS A 12 -3.73 4.08 0.58
CA LYS A 12 -4.45 3.14 1.45
C LYS A 12 -3.90 1.74 1.34
N PHE A 13 -3.68 1.11 2.49
CA PHE A 13 -3.36 -0.30 2.63
C PHE A 13 -4.51 -0.96 3.38
N THR A 14 -5.27 -1.80 2.67
CA THR A 14 -6.46 -2.44 3.22
C THR A 14 -6.21 -3.93 3.40
N ALA A 15 -6.46 -4.44 4.59
CA ALA A 15 -6.43 -5.86 4.86
C ALA A 15 -7.59 -6.57 4.13
N THR A 16 -7.29 -7.63 3.39
CA THR A 16 -8.31 -8.36 2.61
C THR A 16 -8.81 -9.63 3.29
N GLY A 17 -8.41 -9.90 4.54
CA GLY A 17 -8.85 -11.09 5.26
C GLY A 17 -8.27 -12.42 4.75
N ALA A 18 -7.38 -12.41 3.75
CA ALA A 18 -6.74 -13.62 3.25
C ALA A 18 -5.60 -14.05 4.19
N ASN A 19 -5.61 -15.33 4.57
CA ASN A 19 -4.74 -15.97 5.56
C ASN A 19 -3.25 -15.61 5.42
N SER A 20 -2.59 -15.45 6.58
CA SER A 20 -1.14 -15.49 6.71
C SER A 20 -0.64 -16.87 6.29
N ALA A 21 -0.13 -17.06 5.08
CA ALA A 21 0.24 -18.39 4.59
C ALA A 21 1.72 -18.52 4.22
N ILE A 22 2.49 -19.13 5.13
CA ILE A 22 3.35 -20.32 4.94
C ILE A 22 3.73 -20.86 6.32
N GLU A 23 3.59 -22.18 6.48
CA GLU A 23 3.95 -22.96 7.66
C GLU A 23 5.48 -23.11 7.71
N TYR A 24 6.14 -22.39 8.62
CA TYR A 24 7.45 -22.83 9.09
C TYR A 24 7.24 -24.05 9.99
N PRO A 25 8.01 -25.13 9.82
CA PRO A 25 7.70 -26.42 10.43
C PRO A 25 7.83 -26.48 11.96
N ASP A 26 8.11 -25.38 12.68
CA ASP A 26 8.41 -25.42 14.12
C ASP A 26 7.80 -24.39 15.07
N ALA A 27 7.07 -23.35 14.66
CA ALA A 27 6.62 -22.33 15.63
C ALA A 27 5.11 -22.05 15.62
N THR A 28 4.48 -22.33 16.76
CA THR A 28 3.06 -22.11 17.01
C THR A 28 2.67 -20.66 17.27
N ASN A 29 3.62 -19.73 17.42
CA ASN A 29 3.41 -18.29 17.48
C ASN A 29 4.76 -17.62 17.22
N TYR A 30 4.83 -16.68 16.29
CA TYR A 30 6.01 -15.84 16.14
C TYR A 30 5.79 -14.47 16.76
N SER A 31 6.75 -14.08 17.57
CA SER A 31 6.95 -12.73 18.06
C SER A 31 7.98 -12.06 17.15
N PHE A 32 7.55 -11.21 16.22
CA PHE A 32 8.48 -10.38 15.44
C PHE A 32 8.38 -8.94 15.89
N SER A 33 9.54 -8.33 16.12
CA SER A 33 9.67 -6.98 16.64
C SER A 33 9.36 -5.89 15.60
N ASP A 34 9.36 -6.19 14.30
CA ASP A 34 9.82 -5.15 13.37
C ASP A 34 9.01 -4.94 12.07
N GLY A 35 7.86 -5.60 11.83
CA GLY A 35 6.99 -5.22 10.70
C GLY A 35 6.65 -6.31 9.68
N ILE A 36 6.16 -5.86 8.54
CA ILE A 36 6.04 -6.63 7.29
C ILE A 36 6.65 -5.88 6.12
N ALA A 37 7.02 -6.62 5.08
CA ALA A 37 7.48 -6.09 3.80
C ALA A 37 6.53 -6.51 2.68
N LEU A 38 6.18 -5.56 1.82
CA LEU A 38 5.59 -5.79 0.51
C LEU A 38 6.76 -5.87 -0.47
N LEU A 39 7.14 -7.10 -0.81
CA LEU A 39 8.29 -7.35 -1.66
C LEU A 39 8.05 -6.86 -3.09
N ASN A 40 9.07 -6.25 -3.68
CA ASN A 40 9.09 -5.69 -5.03
C ASN A 40 7.89 -4.79 -5.32
N PHE A 41 7.46 -4.01 -4.32
CA PHE A 41 6.35 -3.09 -4.49
C PHE A 41 6.66 -2.05 -5.57
N PHE A 42 7.85 -1.44 -5.52
CA PHE A 42 8.33 -0.54 -6.56
C PHE A 42 8.88 -1.31 -7.76
N THR A 43 8.72 -0.76 -8.96
CA THR A 43 9.11 -1.40 -10.22
C THR A 43 10.62 -1.42 -10.47
N SER A 44 11.40 -0.62 -9.72
CA SER A 44 12.86 -0.62 -9.78
C SER A 44 13.48 -0.09 -8.49
N SER A 45 14.67 -0.58 -8.17
CA SER A 45 15.54 0.00 -7.15
C SER A 45 15.97 1.41 -7.58
N VAL A 46 15.62 2.43 -6.80
CA VAL A 46 16.18 3.78 -6.97
C VAL A 46 16.77 4.22 -5.65
N VAL A 47 18.01 4.71 -5.68
CA VAL A 47 18.63 5.40 -4.56
C VAL A 47 17.93 6.75 -4.40
N VAL A 48 16.74 6.77 -3.81
CA VAL A 48 16.19 8.01 -3.27
C VAL A 48 16.68 8.05 -1.83
N GLN A 49 17.72 8.83 -1.55
CA GLN A 49 18.19 9.02 -0.17
C GLN A 49 16.99 9.24 0.76
N ASP A 50 16.95 8.44 1.84
CA ASP A 50 16.09 8.58 3.02
C ASP A 50 14.94 9.56 2.87
N LEU A 51 13.82 9.03 2.42
CA LEU A 51 12.53 9.67 2.63
C LEU A 51 11.79 8.97 3.79
N ASP A 52 12.57 8.63 4.82
CA ASP A 52 12.11 8.15 6.12
C ASP A 52 11.19 9.22 6.72
N GLY A 53 9.91 8.90 6.92
CA GLY A 53 9.00 9.87 7.56
C GLY A 53 7.53 9.76 7.20
N GLY A 54 7.12 8.79 6.39
CA GLY A 54 5.69 8.53 6.20
C GLY A 54 5.09 7.97 7.48
N SER A 55 4.43 8.81 8.28
CA SER A 55 3.57 8.35 9.38
C SER A 55 2.20 8.02 8.82
N SER A 56 1.57 6.94 9.28
CA SER A 56 0.14 6.75 9.08
C SER A 56 -0.62 7.99 9.58
N THR A 57 -1.62 8.42 8.81
CA THR A 57 -2.52 9.51 9.21
C THR A 57 -3.25 9.16 10.52
N PRO A 58 -3.44 10.12 11.43
CA PRO A 58 -4.17 9.88 12.68
C PRO A 58 -5.55 9.26 12.42
N GLY A 59 -5.85 8.13 13.06
CA GLY A 59 -7.11 7.38 12.88
C GLY A 59 -7.03 6.20 11.92
N SER A 60 -5.88 5.97 11.26
CA SER A 60 -5.59 4.71 10.58
C SER A 60 -5.60 3.54 11.58
N THR A 61 -6.15 2.39 11.18
CA THR A 61 -6.38 1.21 12.04
C THR A 61 -6.01 -0.09 11.34
N LEU A 62 -4.82 -0.16 10.76
CA LEU A 62 -4.26 -1.46 10.38
C LEU A 62 -3.78 -2.16 11.66
N THR A 63 -4.44 -3.24 12.02
CA THR A 63 -4.15 -4.02 13.23
C THR A 63 -3.75 -5.42 12.87
N ASP A 64 -2.89 -6.03 13.69
CA ASP A 64 -2.57 -7.44 13.54
C ASP A 64 -3.75 -8.34 13.95
N SER A 65 -3.54 -9.65 13.86
CA SER A 65 -4.53 -10.65 14.23
C SER A 65 -4.91 -10.64 15.71
N ALA A 66 -4.06 -10.08 16.58
CA ALA A 66 -4.28 -9.95 18.02
C ALA A 66 -5.00 -8.63 18.39
N GLY A 67 -5.29 -7.77 17.41
CA GLY A 67 -5.89 -6.46 17.64
C GLY A 67 -4.94 -5.46 18.27
N VAL A 68 -3.63 -5.75 18.28
CA VAL A 68 -2.60 -4.82 18.71
C VAL A 68 -2.38 -3.83 17.57
N VAL A 69 -2.83 -2.60 17.79
CA VAL A 69 -2.80 -1.52 16.80
C VAL A 69 -1.39 -0.93 16.73
N SER A 70 -0.83 -0.85 15.53
CA SER A 70 0.21 0.13 15.21
C SER A 70 -0.43 1.50 15.06
N SER A 71 -0.48 2.30 16.12
CA SER A 71 -0.90 3.71 16.00
C SER A 71 0.17 4.59 15.35
N ILE A 72 1.33 3.99 15.05
CA ILE A 72 2.45 4.59 14.33
C ILE A 72 2.95 3.54 13.35
N THR A 73 2.14 3.22 12.33
CA THR A 73 2.70 2.50 11.18
C THR A 73 3.60 3.48 10.45
N ILE A 74 4.89 3.17 10.37
CA ILE A 74 5.82 3.94 9.56
C ILE A 74 5.92 3.27 8.20
N PHE A 75 5.85 4.11 7.17
CA PHE A 75 6.31 3.79 5.84
C PHE A 75 7.82 4.03 5.81
N ASP A 76 8.57 2.96 5.59
CA ASP A 76 9.92 3.07 5.04
C ASP A 76 9.94 2.34 3.70
N ARG A 77 10.62 2.93 2.73
CA ARG A 77 11.07 2.17 1.57
C ARG A 77 12.47 1.72 1.89
N LEU A 78 12.61 0.57 2.55
CA LEU A 78 13.87 -0.04 3.03
C LEU A 78 15.08 0.68 2.48
N SER A 79 15.35 1.83 3.09
CA SER A 79 16.31 2.79 2.62
C SER A 79 17.57 2.45 3.35
N SER A 80 18.28 1.41 2.90
CA SER A 80 19.67 1.21 3.28
C SER A 80 19.96 1.24 4.79
N TRP A 81 19.03 0.80 5.66
CA TRP A 81 19.25 0.84 7.12
C TRP A 81 20.44 -0.01 7.58
N ASN A 82 21.08 -0.71 6.65
CA ASN A 82 22.49 -1.05 6.72
C ASN A 82 23.18 -0.99 5.33
N ASP A 83 23.63 0.19 4.89
CA ASP A 83 24.43 0.40 3.66
C ASP A 83 25.80 -0.34 3.67
N SER A 84 26.07 -1.17 4.70
CA SER A 84 27.23 -2.06 4.70
C SER A 84 26.93 -3.49 4.25
N ASP A 85 25.66 -3.92 4.20
CA ASP A 85 25.31 -5.29 3.75
C ASP A 85 23.89 -5.40 3.16
N PRO A 86 23.65 -4.92 1.93
CA PRO A 86 22.36 -5.00 1.24
C PRO A 86 21.87 -6.44 0.96
N GLY A 87 22.69 -7.47 1.28
CA GLY A 87 22.32 -8.88 1.17
C GLY A 87 21.85 -9.54 2.49
N ALA A 88 21.94 -8.83 3.64
CA ALA A 88 21.65 -9.42 4.95
C ALA A 88 20.16 -9.54 5.27
N TYR A 89 19.28 -8.82 4.56
CA TYR A 89 17.84 -8.86 4.76
C TYR A 89 17.14 -9.44 3.52
N PRO A 90 16.23 -10.42 3.68
CA PRO A 90 15.34 -10.80 2.58
C PRO A 90 14.53 -9.55 2.18
N GLY A 91 14.73 -9.06 0.94
CA GLY A 91 14.07 -7.84 0.46
C GLY A 91 14.93 -6.57 0.37
N GLY A 92 16.24 -6.64 0.65
CA GLY A 92 17.21 -5.52 0.57
C GLY A 92 17.49 -4.93 -0.82
N ASN A 93 16.52 -4.89 -1.72
CA ASN A 93 16.71 -4.45 -3.11
C ASN A 93 16.26 -2.99 -3.37
N GLY A 94 15.85 -2.25 -2.34
CA GLY A 94 15.39 -0.86 -2.48
C GLY A 94 14.09 -0.70 -3.27
N SER A 95 13.34 -1.79 -3.46
CA SER A 95 12.04 -1.80 -4.13
C SER A 95 10.90 -2.27 -3.24
N ASP A 96 11.20 -2.61 -1.99
CA ASP A 96 10.22 -3.09 -1.03
C ASP A 96 9.59 -1.93 -0.25
N VAL A 97 8.35 -2.12 0.19
CA VAL A 97 7.67 -1.21 1.12
C VAL A 97 7.48 -1.91 2.45
N THR A 98 7.86 -1.26 3.54
CA THR A 98 7.82 -1.87 4.86
C THR A 98 6.87 -1.12 5.75
N LEU A 99 6.07 -1.88 6.49
CA LEU A 99 5.09 -1.39 7.43
C LEU A 99 5.46 -1.93 8.81
N TRP A 100 5.86 -1.06 9.72
CA TRP A 100 6.24 -1.46 11.07
C TRP A 100 5.72 -0.51 12.14
N ASN A 101 5.70 -1.00 13.38
CA ASN A 101 5.28 -0.25 14.56
C ASN A 101 6.51 0.27 15.32
N THR A 102 6.55 1.57 15.64
CA THR A 102 7.62 2.16 16.47
C THR A 102 7.24 2.39 17.92
N SER A 103 5.99 2.14 18.30
CA SER A 103 5.62 2.15 19.72
C SER A 103 6.25 0.95 20.42
N THR A 104 6.75 1.18 21.64
CA THR A 104 7.48 0.24 22.52
C THR A 104 7.12 -1.23 22.29
N PRO A 105 8.12 -2.13 22.23
CA PRO A 105 8.04 -3.40 21.51
C PRO A 105 6.88 -4.23 22.06
N THR A 106 5.80 -4.25 21.32
CA THR A 106 4.81 -5.33 21.42
C THR A 106 4.98 -6.10 20.13
N ASP A 107 5.44 -7.34 20.27
CA ASP A 107 5.64 -8.21 19.12
C ASP A 107 4.32 -8.32 18.35
N MET A 108 4.39 -8.14 17.03
CA MET A 108 3.23 -8.45 16.21
C MET A 108 3.08 -9.96 16.15
N THR A 109 1.88 -10.45 16.45
CA THR A 109 1.60 -11.89 16.45
C THR A 109 0.81 -12.26 15.21
N PHE A 110 1.41 -13.11 14.38
CA PHE A 110 0.77 -13.67 13.20
C PHE A 110 0.31 -15.11 13.46
N SER A 111 -0.84 -15.46 12.90
CA SER A 111 -1.38 -16.82 12.93
C SER A 111 -1.79 -17.26 11.53
N MET A 112 -1.69 -18.56 11.28
CA MET A 112 -2.14 -19.20 10.05
C MET A 112 -3.66 -19.44 10.02
N SER A 113 -4.32 -19.40 11.19
CA SER A 113 -5.76 -19.66 11.33
C SER A 113 -6.62 -18.39 11.29
N SER A 114 -5.99 -17.22 11.15
CA SER A 114 -6.65 -15.93 11.10
C SER A 114 -5.97 -15.02 10.06
N PRO A 115 -6.66 -13.98 9.59
CA PRO A 115 -6.03 -12.95 8.78
C PRO A 115 -4.82 -12.34 9.50
N ALA A 116 -3.72 -12.12 8.77
CA ALA A 116 -2.54 -11.43 9.30
C ALA A 116 -2.88 -10.02 9.81
N PHE A 117 -3.85 -9.38 9.13
CA PHE A 117 -4.24 -8.00 9.37
C PHE A 117 -5.76 -7.82 9.35
N ASN A 118 -6.20 -6.78 10.03
CA ASN A 118 -7.55 -6.23 9.94
C ASN A 118 -7.48 -4.71 9.71
N GLY A 119 -8.52 -4.16 9.07
CA GLY A 119 -8.68 -2.71 8.90
C GLY A 119 -7.92 -2.10 7.72
N GLU A 120 -7.65 -0.80 7.84
CA GLU A 120 -7.06 0.05 6.80
C GLU A 120 -6.04 1.01 7.43
N ALA A 121 -4.89 1.17 6.78
CA ALA A 121 -3.94 2.24 7.07
C ALA A 121 -3.83 3.20 5.88
N VAL A 122 -3.74 4.49 6.18
CA VAL A 122 -3.65 5.56 5.18
C VAL A 122 -2.38 6.38 5.42
N PHE A 123 -1.54 6.52 4.40
CA PHE A 123 -0.25 7.21 4.45
C PHE A 123 -0.22 8.39 3.50
N ASP A 124 0.36 9.50 3.95
CA ASP A 124 0.70 10.61 3.08
C ASP A 124 2.08 10.33 2.44
N LEU A 125 2.05 9.93 1.18
CA LEU A 125 3.20 9.71 0.30
C LEU A 125 3.31 10.83 -0.75
N SER A 126 2.75 12.02 -0.52
CA SER A 126 2.80 13.14 -1.48
C SER A 126 4.23 13.58 -1.83
N ALA A 127 5.18 13.36 -0.91
CA ALA A 127 6.62 13.54 -1.14
C ALA A 127 7.16 12.68 -2.31
N TYR A 128 6.46 11.59 -2.67
CA TYR A 128 6.82 10.68 -3.75
C TYR A 128 6.20 11.04 -5.11
N SER A 129 5.55 12.21 -5.23
CA SER A 129 4.90 12.65 -6.48
C SER A 129 5.84 12.72 -7.69
N ALA A 130 7.13 12.99 -7.47
CA ALA A 130 8.16 12.97 -8.52
C ALA A 130 8.54 11.55 -8.99
N PHE A 131 8.14 10.51 -8.27
CA PHE A 131 8.53 9.11 -8.47
C PHE A 131 7.34 8.20 -8.78
N THR A 132 6.22 8.75 -9.26
CA THR A 132 5.01 8.00 -9.63
C THR A 132 5.27 6.89 -10.66
N ASN A 133 6.31 7.03 -11.48
CA ASN A 133 6.75 6.01 -12.43
C ASN A 133 7.32 4.75 -11.78
N LEU A 134 7.68 4.81 -10.49
CA LEU A 134 8.17 3.67 -9.71
C LEU A 134 7.04 2.87 -9.07
N PHE A 135 5.85 3.47 -8.94
CA PHE A 135 4.71 2.79 -8.33
C PHE A 135 4.20 1.67 -9.25
N PRO A 136 3.75 0.55 -8.66
CA PRO A 136 3.28 -0.59 -9.41
C PRO A 136 1.98 -0.28 -10.16
N ALA A 137 1.87 -0.79 -11.40
CA ALA A 137 0.69 -0.58 -12.24
C ALA A 137 -0.60 -1.17 -11.63
N LEU A 138 -1.77 -0.76 -12.14
CA LEU A 138 -3.06 -1.35 -11.74
C LEU A 138 -3.02 -2.89 -11.84
N ASN A 139 -3.56 -3.58 -10.84
CA ASN A 139 -3.57 -5.03 -10.73
C ASN A 139 -2.19 -5.69 -10.59
N ALA A 140 -1.11 -4.92 -10.42
CA ALA A 140 0.15 -5.50 -10.01
C ALA A 140 -0.02 -6.24 -8.68
N THR A 141 0.70 -7.35 -8.53
CA THR A 141 0.67 -8.18 -7.33
C THR A 141 2.09 -8.51 -6.90
N GLY A 142 2.28 -8.73 -5.61
CA GLY A 142 3.53 -9.27 -5.08
C GLY A 142 3.30 -9.96 -3.74
N THR A 143 4.41 -10.32 -3.10
CA THR A 143 4.39 -11.08 -1.85
C THR A 143 4.42 -10.14 -0.65
N VAL A 144 3.66 -10.47 0.39
CA VAL A 144 3.80 -9.87 1.73
C VAL A 144 4.60 -10.85 2.57
N GLU A 145 5.70 -10.39 3.17
CA GLU A 145 6.57 -11.20 4.03
C GLU A 145 6.77 -10.55 5.40
N ILE A 146 7.20 -11.38 6.36
CA ILE A 146 7.63 -10.91 7.67
C ILE A 146 8.94 -10.14 7.51
N TRP A 147 9.00 -8.92 8.06
CA TRP A 147 10.23 -8.14 8.08
C TRP A 147 11.26 -8.77 9.03
N ASN A 148 12.50 -8.92 8.57
CA ASN A 148 13.60 -9.56 9.33
C ASN A 148 13.32 -11.03 9.73
N GLY A 149 12.36 -11.66 9.07
CA GLY A 149 11.98 -13.05 9.26
C GLY A 149 12.04 -13.83 7.96
N SER A 150 11.68 -15.10 8.05
CA SER A 150 11.45 -15.93 6.87
C SER A 150 10.01 -16.42 6.97
N GLY A 151 9.20 -16.10 5.96
CA GLY A 151 7.79 -16.47 5.96
C GLY A 151 6.93 -15.53 5.12
N THR A 152 6.13 -16.12 4.25
CA THR A 152 5.13 -15.41 3.45
C THR A 152 3.84 -15.27 4.26
N LEU A 153 3.28 -14.07 4.29
CA LEU A 153 1.98 -13.77 4.91
C LEU A 153 0.86 -13.66 3.87
N GLY A 154 1.18 -13.68 2.59
CA GLY A 154 0.20 -13.68 1.51
C GLY A 154 0.64 -12.79 0.37
N THR A 155 -0.34 -12.21 -0.32
CA THR A 155 -0.08 -11.32 -1.46
C THR A 155 -0.64 -9.92 -1.23
N TRP A 156 0.02 -8.94 -1.83
CA TRP A 156 -0.54 -7.60 -2.04
C TRP A 156 -1.02 -7.46 -3.48
N GLN A 157 -2.02 -6.61 -3.71
CA GLN A 157 -2.51 -6.25 -5.03
C GLN A 157 -2.78 -4.75 -5.11
N VAL A 158 -2.34 -4.09 -6.17
CA VAL A 158 -2.75 -2.71 -6.45
C VAL A 158 -4.19 -2.70 -6.93
N VAL A 159 -5.04 -2.00 -6.19
CA VAL A 159 -6.42 -1.70 -6.55
C VAL A 159 -6.56 -0.19 -6.70
N GLY A 160 -7.68 0.26 -7.23
CA GLY A 160 -8.09 1.65 -6.99
C GLY A 160 -7.33 2.74 -7.74
N VAL A 161 -6.41 2.45 -8.68
CA VAL A 161 -6.07 3.44 -9.73
C VAL A 161 -7.21 3.58 -10.74
N THR A 162 -8.44 3.78 -10.24
CA THR A 162 -9.46 4.45 -11.02
C THR A 162 -8.96 5.86 -11.19
N ALA A 163 -8.64 6.26 -12.43
CA ALA A 163 -8.46 7.66 -12.74
C ALA A 163 -9.74 8.36 -12.27
N VAL A 164 -9.69 9.03 -11.12
CA VAL A 164 -10.78 9.89 -10.67
C VAL A 164 -10.90 10.90 -11.79
N PRO A 165 -12.02 10.93 -12.55
CA PRO A 165 -12.11 11.86 -13.66
C PRO A 165 -11.92 13.25 -13.08
N GLU A 166 -10.93 13.97 -13.58
CA GLU A 166 -10.66 15.32 -13.10
C GLU A 166 -11.95 16.14 -13.17
N PRO A 167 -12.16 17.15 -12.32
CA PRO A 167 -13.32 18.03 -12.40
C PRO A 167 -13.60 18.57 -13.82
N SER A 168 -12.52 18.75 -14.61
CA SER A 168 -12.56 19.12 -16.02
C SER A 168 -13.27 18.08 -16.91
N THR A 169 -13.12 16.79 -16.64
CA THR A 169 -13.79 15.70 -17.38
C THR A 169 -15.31 15.79 -17.24
N TYR A 170 -15.80 16.08 -16.04
CA TYR A 170 -17.24 16.28 -15.82
C TYR A 170 -17.74 17.53 -16.54
N ALA A 171 -16.95 18.61 -16.57
CA ALA A 171 -17.30 19.81 -17.31
C ALA A 171 -17.40 19.55 -18.84
N VAL A 172 -16.48 18.76 -19.39
CA VAL A 172 -16.52 18.34 -20.81
C VAL A 172 -17.76 17.50 -21.09
N LEU A 173 -18.05 16.50 -20.25
CA LEU A 173 -19.23 15.65 -20.41
C LEU A 173 -20.54 16.46 -20.32
N ALA A 174 -20.63 17.38 -19.36
CA ALA A 174 -21.76 18.29 -19.23
C ALA A 174 -21.90 19.21 -20.46
N GLY A 175 -20.78 19.74 -20.97
CA GLY A 175 -20.75 20.56 -22.18
C GLY A 175 -21.23 19.79 -23.42
N LEU A 176 -20.77 18.55 -23.61
CA LEU A 176 -21.21 17.68 -24.70
C LEU A 176 -22.69 17.32 -24.59
N ALA A 177 -23.17 17.03 -23.38
CA ALA A 177 -24.59 16.76 -23.13
C ALA A 177 -25.46 17.99 -23.48
N ALA A 178 -25.02 19.20 -23.08
CA ALA A 178 -25.71 20.44 -23.42
C ALA A 178 -25.74 20.70 -24.93
N LEU A 179 -24.63 20.48 -25.64
CA LEU A 179 -24.57 20.58 -27.10
C LEU A 179 -25.51 19.59 -27.78
N GLY A 180 -25.53 18.34 -27.32
CA GLY A 180 -26.46 17.31 -27.80
C GLY A 180 -27.92 17.72 -27.60
N PHE A 181 -28.27 18.26 -26.44
CA PHE A 181 -29.61 18.76 -26.15
C PHE A 181 -30.02 19.90 -27.09
N VAL A 182 -29.13 20.87 -27.32
CA VAL A 182 -29.37 21.99 -28.24
C VAL A 182 -29.57 21.49 -29.68
N ALA A 183 -28.76 20.53 -30.13
CA ALA A 183 -28.87 19.95 -31.46
C ALA A 183 -30.21 19.21 -31.66
N VAL A 184 -30.66 18.44 -30.66
CA VAL A 184 -31.96 17.75 -30.69
C VAL A 184 -33.12 18.73 -30.71
N ARG A 185 -33.05 19.80 -29.90
CA ARG A 185 -34.09 20.84 -29.87
C ARG A 185 -34.24 21.54 -31.21
N ARG A 186 -33.11 21.90 -31.86
CA ARG A 186 -33.13 22.54 -33.18
C ARG A 186 -33.78 21.68 -34.26
N ARG A 187 -33.53 20.37 -34.26
CA ARG A 187 -34.15 19.45 -35.23
C ARG A 187 -35.68 19.37 -35.10
N ARG A 188 -36.20 19.38 -33.87
CA ARG A 188 -37.65 19.30 -33.62
C ARG A 188 -38.43 20.53 -34.06
N THR A 189 -37.79 21.70 -34.15
CA THR A 189 -38.44 22.94 -34.61
C THR A 189 -38.44 23.07 -36.13
N ALA A 190 -37.59 22.30 -36.82
CA ALA A 190 -37.46 22.34 -38.28
C ALA A 190 -38.29 21.26 -39.00
N ALA A 191 -38.97 20.39 -38.26
CA ALA A 191 -39.90 19.37 -38.76
C ALA A 191 -41.33 19.76 -38.40
#